data_AF-W1Y9A9-F1
#
_entry.id   AF-W1Y9A9-F1
#
_cell.length_a   1.000
_cell.length_b   1.000
_cell.length_c   1.000
_cell.angle_alpha   90.00
_cell.angle_beta   90.00
_cell.angle_gamma   90.00
#
_symmetry.space_group_name_H-M   'P 1'
#
loop_
_entity.id
_entity.type
_entity.pdbx_description
1 polymer ?
#
loop_
_entity_poly.entity_id
_entity_poly.type
_entity_poly.pdbx_seq_one_letter_code
_entity_poly.pdbx_strand_id
1 'polypeptide(L)'
;KGLTTEALTVTLVEAGERILPALPPRISAAAHNELTKLGVRVLTQTMVTSADEGGLHTKDGEYIEADLMVWAAGIKAPDFLKD
;
A
#
# COMPACT_ATOMS: atom_id res chain seq x y z
N LYS A 1 -10.11 2.78 -25.18
CA LYS A 1 -8.78 3.38 -24.95
C LYS A 1 -8.27 2.81 -23.64
N GLY A 2 -7.20 2.02 -23.64
CA GLY A 2 -6.65 1.44 -22.39
C GLY A 2 -5.98 2.53 -21.56
N LEU A 3 -6.08 2.41 -20.23
CA LEU A 3 -5.26 3.20 -19.32
C LEU A 3 -3.79 2.84 -19.56
N THR A 4 -2.96 3.82 -19.88
CA THR A 4 -1.51 3.63 -19.96
C THR A 4 -0.88 4.04 -18.62
N THR A 5 0.30 3.51 -18.32
CA THR A 5 1.02 3.83 -17.08
C THR A 5 1.43 5.29 -16.96
N GLU A 6 1.49 6.05 -18.07
CA GLU A 6 1.69 7.51 -18.01
C GLU A 6 0.46 8.27 -17.49
N ALA A 7 -0.72 7.65 -17.54
CA ALA A 7 -1.98 8.27 -17.11
C ALA A 7 -2.34 7.96 -15.65
N LEU A 8 -1.57 7.08 -14.97
CA LEU A 8 -1.89 6.63 -13.62
C LEU A 8 -0.63 6.52 -12.76
N THR A 9 -0.59 7.25 -11.65
CA THR A 9 0.43 7.06 -10.61
C THR A 9 -0.12 6.10 -9.56
N VAL A 10 0.60 5.01 -9.29
CA VAL A 10 0.22 4.01 -8.28
C VAL A 10 1.26 4.00 -7.17
N THR A 11 0.81 4.20 -5.94
CA THR A 11 1.64 4.06 -4.73
C THR A 11 1.11 2.90 -3.89
N LEU A 12 1.96 1.92 -3.60
CA LEU A 12 1.67 0.83 -2.66
C LEU A 12 2.34 1.16 -1.32
N VAL A 13 1.55 1.21 -0.25
CA VAL A 13 2.02 1.55 1.10
C VAL A 13 1.94 0.33 2.01
N GLU A 14 3.03 0.01 2.69
CA GLU A 14 3.17 -1.13 3.60
C GLU A 14 3.85 -0.67 4.89
N ALA A 15 3.29 -1.05 6.04
CA ALA A 15 3.81 -0.66 7.35
C ALA A 15 5.05 -1.48 7.77
N GLY A 16 5.14 -2.73 7.30
CA GLY A 16 6.27 -3.62 7.58
C GLY A 16 7.50 -3.35 6.70
N GLU A 17 8.59 -4.06 6.99
CA GLU A 17 9.85 -3.96 6.25
C GLU A 17 9.74 -4.37 4.77
N ARG A 18 8.78 -5.24 4.44
CA ARG A 18 8.61 -5.81 3.10
C ARG A 18 7.18 -6.19 2.80
N ILE A 19 6.81 -6.11 1.52
CA ILE A 19 5.55 -6.65 1.02
C ILE A 19 5.53 -8.18 1.10
N LEU A 20 4.33 -8.75 1.20
CA LEU A 20 4.12 -10.20 1.32
C LEU A 20 4.97 -10.82 2.44
N PRO A 21 4.91 -10.31 3.70
CA PRO A 21 5.82 -10.72 4.77
C PRO A 21 5.70 -12.21 5.14
N ALA A 22 4.56 -12.84 4.86
CA ALA A 22 4.34 -14.28 5.04
C ALA A 22 5.12 -15.16 4.05
N LEU A 23 5.66 -14.59 2.97
CA LEU A 23 6.46 -15.32 1.99
C LEU A 23 7.97 -15.20 2.28
N PRO A 24 8.82 -16.08 1.73
CA PRO A 24 10.27 -15.97 1.86
C PRO A 24 10.81 -14.63 1.31
N PRO A 25 11.88 -14.04 1.89
CA PRO A 25 12.43 -12.74 1.48
C PRO A 25 12.74 -12.62 -0.01
N ARG A 26 13.22 -13.69 -0.64
CA ARG A 26 13.49 -13.73 -2.08
C ARG A 26 12.24 -13.45 -2.93
N ILE A 27 11.08 -13.93 -2.49
CA ILE A 27 9.81 -13.72 -3.20
C ILE A 27 9.30 -12.30 -2.99
N SER A 28 9.37 -11.77 -1.76
CA SER A 28 9.05 -10.37 -1.48
C SER A 28 9.89 -9.41 -2.34
N ALA A 29 11.20 -9.65 -2.43
CA ALA A 29 12.12 -8.85 -3.22
C ALA A 29 11.82 -8.94 -4.73
N ALA A 30 11.53 -10.13 -5.24
CA ALA A 30 11.13 -10.31 -6.63
C ALA A 30 9.83 -9.54 -6.95
N ALA A 31 8.80 -9.67 -6.11
CA ALA A 31 7.54 -8.95 -6.29
C ALA A 31 7.73 -7.43 -6.22
N HIS A 32 8.53 -6.93 -5.27
CA HIS A 32 8.85 -5.51 -5.17
C HIS A 32 9.51 -5.00 -6.46
N ASN A 33 10.51 -5.73 -6.97
CA ASN A 33 11.20 -5.36 -8.20
C ASN A 33 10.27 -5.34 -9.42
N GLU A 34 9.37 -6.32 -9.54
CA GLU A 34 8.39 -6.34 -10.65
C GLU A 34 7.40 -5.18 -10.57
N LEU A 35 6.90 -4.84 -9.37
CA LEU A 35 6.03 -3.68 -9.17
C LEU A 35 6.74 -2.38 -9.53
N THR A 36 7.98 -2.20 -9.10
CA THR A 36 8.79 -1.02 -9.43
C THR A 36 9.02 -0.90 -10.93
N LYS A 37 9.28 -2.02 -11.64
CA LYS A 37 9.40 -2.02 -13.12
C LYS A 37 8.11 -1.61 -13.83
N LEU A 38 6.96 -1.91 -13.23
CA LEU A 38 5.64 -1.49 -13.72
C LEU A 38 5.32 -0.01 -13.40
N GLY A 39 6.23 0.71 -12.74
CA GLY A 39 6.05 2.12 -12.37
C GLY A 39 5.33 2.34 -11.05
N VAL A 40 5.11 1.29 -10.25
CA VAL A 40 4.52 1.42 -8.91
C VAL A 40 5.54 1.95 -7.92
N ARG A 41 5.21 3.03 -7.21
CA ARG A 41 6.00 3.51 -6.07
C ARG A 41 5.68 2.62 -4.86
N VAL A 42 6.62 1.77 -4.45
CA VAL A 42 6.43 0.88 -3.29
C VAL A 42 7.09 1.50 -2.05
N LEU A 43 6.28 1.89 -1.07
CA LEU A 43 6.69 2.44 0.21
C LEU A 43 6.53 1.38 1.30
N THR A 44 7.65 0.86 1.80
CA THR A 44 7.69 -0.01 2.98
C THR A 44 8.04 0.81 4.22
N GLN A 45 7.93 0.21 5.40
CA GLN A 45 8.15 0.88 6.69
C GLN A 45 7.32 2.17 6.84
N THR A 46 6.19 2.24 6.13
CA THR A 46 5.36 3.44 6.02
C THR A 46 4.00 3.12 6.61
N MET A 47 3.82 3.44 7.90
CA MET A 47 2.57 3.18 8.60
C MET A 47 1.59 4.33 8.38
N VAL A 48 0.45 4.05 7.77
CA VAL A 48 -0.67 5.01 7.68
C VAL A 48 -1.36 5.13 9.03
N THR A 49 -1.63 6.35 9.48
CA THR A 49 -2.30 6.66 10.76
C THR A 49 -3.71 7.16 10.57
N SER A 50 -3.98 7.86 9.46
CA SER A 50 -5.32 8.33 9.10
C SER A 50 -5.43 8.58 7.60
N ALA A 51 -6.66 8.70 7.12
CA ALA A 51 -7.00 9.09 5.76
C ALA A 51 -8.01 10.25 5.83
N ASP A 52 -7.89 11.19 4.91
CA ASP A 52 -8.89 12.23 4.65
C ASP A 52 -9.37 12.16 3.20
N GLU A 53 -10.06 13.19 2.72
CA GLU A 53 -10.61 13.22 1.36
C GLU A 53 -9.52 13.31 0.27
N GLY A 54 -8.33 13.82 0.60
CA GLY A 54 -7.26 14.07 -0.35
C GLY A 54 -6.08 13.09 -0.25
N GLY A 55 -5.97 12.32 0.82
CA GLY A 55 -4.81 11.44 0.98
C GLY A 55 -4.65 10.72 2.32
N LEU A 56 -3.47 10.14 2.48
CA LEU A 56 -3.07 9.34 3.64
C LEU A 56 -2.01 10.08 4.48
N HIS A 57 -2.21 10.13 5.79
CA HIS A 57 -1.22 10.61 6.75
C HIS A 57 -0.39 9.43 7.26
N THR A 58 0.93 9.57 7.28
CA THR A 58 1.83 8.54 7.80
C THR A 58 2.26 8.85 9.23
N LYS A 59 2.74 7.82 9.94
CA LYS A 59 3.25 7.95 11.32
C LYS A 59 4.46 8.88 11.41
N ASP A 60 5.25 8.96 10.35
CA ASP A 60 6.46 9.79 10.29
C ASP A 60 6.17 11.23 9.83
N GLY A 61 4.90 11.58 9.63
CA GLY A 61 4.46 12.92 9.27
C GLY A 61 4.45 13.23 7.77
N GLU A 62 4.66 12.23 6.90
CA GLU A 62 4.46 12.38 5.46
C GLU A 62 2.96 12.38 5.13
N TYR A 63 2.58 13.18 4.14
CA TYR A 63 1.26 13.16 3.55
C TYR A 63 1.34 12.64 2.11
N ILE A 64 0.58 11.58 1.82
CA ILE A 64 0.54 10.93 0.52
C ILE A 64 -0.78 11.33 -0.17
N GLU A 65 -0.70 12.28 -1.09
CA GLU A 65 -1.84 12.73 -1.90
C GLU A 65 -2.31 11.64 -2.86
N ALA A 66 -3.62 11.42 -2.96
CA ALA A 66 -4.22 10.45 -3.86
C ALA A 66 -5.69 10.78 -4.18
N ASP A 67 -6.06 10.72 -5.46
CA ASP A 67 -7.46 10.83 -5.91
C ASP A 67 -8.30 9.59 -5.57
N LEU A 68 -7.65 8.42 -5.43
CA LEU A 68 -8.28 7.15 -5.10
C LEU A 68 -7.44 6.38 -4.10
N MET A 69 -8.05 6.05 -2.95
CA MET A 69 -7.44 5.27 -1.89
C MET A 69 -8.14 3.92 -1.75
N VAL A 70 -7.36 2.83 -1.75
CA VAL A 70 -7.86 1.45 -1.58
C VAL A 70 -7.20 0.82 -0.35
N TRP A 71 -8.01 0.43 0.64
CA TRP A 71 -7.51 -0.20 1.87
C TRP A 71 -7.56 -1.72 1.79
N ALA A 72 -6.37 -2.34 1.76
CA ALA A 72 -6.21 -3.80 1.73
C ALA A 72 -5.35 -4.34 2.90
N ALA A 73 -5.00 -3.49 3.88
CA ALA A 73 -4.01 -3.82 4.91
C ALA A 73 -4.56 -4.64 6.09
N GLY A 74 -5.86 -4.91 6.16
CA GLY A 74 -6.42 -5.74 7.21
C GLY A 74 -7.91 -5.97 7.12
N ILE A 75 -8.34 -7.11 7.67
CA ILE A 75 -9.75 -7.45 7.88
C ILE A 75 -9.99 -7.65 9.38
N LYS A 76 -11.23 -7.48 9.81
CA LYS A 76 -11.67 -7.75 11.17
C LYS A 76 -12.93 -8.62 11.12
N ALA A 77 -13.04 -9.59 12.03
CA ALA A 77 -14.28 -10.34 12.20
C ALA A 77 -15.44 -9.39 12.60
N PRO A 78 -16.68 -9.67 12.17
CA PRO A 78 -17.85 -8.92 12.62
C PRO A 78 -17.97 -8.88 14.14
N ASP A 79 -18.46 -7.77 14.68
CA ASP A 79 -18.49 -7.54 16.14
C ASP A 79 -19.35 -8.54 16.92
N PHE A 80 -20.33 -9.19 16.28
CA PHE A 80 -21.23 -10.15 16.95
C PHE A 80 -20.60 -11.52 17.25
N LEU A 81 -19.41 -11.80 16.73
CA LEU A 81 -18.69 -13.06 17.00
C LEU A 81 -17.81 -12.98 18.27
N LYS A 82 -17.94 -11.91 19.06
CA LYS A 82 -17.09 -11.64 20.22
C LYS A 82 -17.47 -12.41 21.49
N ASP A 83 -18.56 -13.19 21.46
CA ASP A 83 -19.08 -13.98 22.58
C ASP A 83 -18.64 -15.44 22.53
#